data_AF-H8PGA5-F1
#
_entry.id   AF-H8PGA5-F1
#
_cell.length_a   1.000
_cell.length_b   1.000
_cell.length_c   1.000
_cell.angle_alpha   90.00
_cell.angle_beta   90.00
_cell.angle_gamma   90.00
#
_symmetry.space_group_name_H-M   'P 1'
#
loop_
_entity.id
_entity.type
_entity.pdbx_description
1 polymer ?
#
loop_
_entity_poly.entity_id
_entity_poly.type
_entity_poly.pdbx_seq_one_letter_code
_entity_poly.pdbx_strand_id
1 'polypeptide(L)'
;DAFQPIQVHEPTIAETIEILKGLRERYENHHHVTITDGALQSAAELSSRYIQDRHLPDKAIDLIDEAGARLRIRRLTAPPELKELDAKVAKLAEEKDQAIKDQDFEKAAELRDRQEKLEAERKEKESSWREGESDVKMVVDEDVIAEVISQTTGIPVFKLTQAESKKLMSMESELHKRIIGQDEAVSALSRSIRRARVGLKDPKRPSGSFIFAGPTGVGKTELAKTLAE
;
A
#
# COMPACT_ATOMS: atom_id res chain seq x y z
N ASP A 1 -47.26 -17.76 13.37
CA ASP A 1 -46.23 -16.95 12.69
C ASP A 1 -44.92 -16.99 13.43
N ALA A 2 -44.09 -17.97 13.08
CA ALA A 2 -42.79 -18.20 13.69
C ALA A 2 -41.73 -18.16 12.58
N PHE A 3 -40.76 -17.25 12.69
CA PHE A 3 -39.59 -17.25 11.84
C PHE A 3 -38.66 -18.40 12.23
N GLN A 4 -38.16 -19.13 11.23
CA GLN A 4 -37.15 -20.16 11.43
C GLN A 4 -35.78 -19.61 11.01
N PRO A 5 -34.76 -19.64 11.89
CA PRO A 5 -33.44 -19.11 11.56
C PRO A 5 -32.75 -20.01 10.54
N ILE A 6 -32.12 -19.38 9.54
CA ILE A 6 -31.25 -20.03 8.56
C ILE A 6 -29.84 -19.53 8.82
N GLN A 7 -28.89 -20.48 8.92
CA GLN A 7 -27.48 -20.15 9.09
C GLN A 7 -26.86 -19.83 7.74
N VAL A 8 -26.28 -18.63 7.61
CA VAL A 8 -25.51 -18.21 6.45
C VAL A 8 -24.05 -18.28 6.82
N HIS A 9 -23.26 -19.05 6.06
CA HIS A 9 -21.83 -19.16 6.28
C HIS A 9 -21.08 -18.07 5.53
N GLU A 10 -19.95 -17.63 6.11
CA GLU A 10 -18.99 -16.78 5.41
C GLU A 10 -18.49 -17.50 4.14
N PRO A 11 -18.50 -16.86 2.96
CA PRO A 11 -17.98 -17.46 1.74
C PRO A 11 -16.50 -17.80 1.85
N THR A 12 -16.10 -18.82 1.10
CA THR A 12 -14.69 -19.13 0.90
C THR A 12 -13.98 -18.03 0.12
N ILE A 13 -12.63 -18.04 0.15
CA ILE A 13 -11.82 -17.11 -0.64
C ILE A 13 -12.15 -17.24 -2.13
N ALA A 14 -12.31 -18.48 -2.64
CA ALA A 14 -12.64 -18.73 -4.03
C ALA A 14 -14.02 -18.16 -4.42
N GLU A 15 -15.04 -18.39 -3.60
CA GLU A 15 -16.37 -17.81 -3.82
C GLU A 15 -16.34 -16.29 -3.75
N THR A 16 -15.55 -15.72 -2.83
CA THR A 16 -15.38 -14.26 -2.74
C THR A 16 -14.75 -13.69 -4.00
N ILE A 17 -13.74 -14.35 -4.58
CA ILE A 17 -13.13 -13.91 -5.84
C ILE A 17 -14.18 -13.88 -6.97
N GLU A 18 -15.05 -14.89 -7.06
CA GLU A 18 -16.12 -14.91 -8.06
C GLU A 18 -17.18 -13.81 -7.82
N ILE A 19 -17.53 -13.55 -6.56
CA ILE A 19 -18.40 -12.42 -6.19
C ILE A 19 -17.76 -11.09 -6.62
N LEU A 20 -16.47 -10.90 -6.33
CA LEU A 20 -15.73 -9.69 -6.72
C LEU A 20 -15.66 -9.53 -8.25
N LYS A 21 -15.48 -10.63 -9.01
CA LYS A 21 -15.53 -10.59 -10.48
C LYS A 21 -16.89 -10.12 -10.98
N GLY A 22 -17.98 -10.61 -10.38
CA GLY A 22 -19.34 -10.18 -10.70
C GLY A 22 -19.62 -8.70 -10.38
N LEU A 23 -18.90 -8.13 -9.41
CA LEU A 23 -19.01 -6.72 -9.02
C LEU A 23 -18.03 -5.79 -9.74
N ARG A 24 -17.02 -6.34 -10.42
CA ARG A 24 -15.90 -5.60 -11.02
C ARG A 24 -16.36 -4.41 -11.85
N GLU A 25 -17.17 -4.67 -12.87
CA GLU A 25 -17.60 -3.64 -13.83
C GLU A 25 -18.29 -2.46 -13.13
N ARG A 26 -19.06 -2.73 -12.08
CA ARG A 26 -19.74 -1.69 -11.31
C ARG A 26 -18.75 -0.77 -10.59
N TYR A 27 -17.71 -1.32 -9.97
CA TYR A 27 -16.68 -0.55 -9.27
C TYR A 27 -15.72 0.17 -10.23
N GLU A 28 -15.34 -0.48 -11.33
CA GLU A 28 -14.55 0.13 -12.40
C GLU A 28 -15.25 1.38 -12.95
N ASN A 29 -16.54 1.26 -13.27
CA ASN A 29 -17.35 2.37 -13.77
C ASN A 29 -17.54 3.47 -12.72
N HIS A 30 -17.75 3.10 -11.45
CA HIS A 30 -17.97 4.08 -10.38
C HIS A 30 -16.72 4.93 -10.10
N HIS A 31 -15.54 4.32 -10.15
CA HIS A 31 -14.27 4.98 -9.81
C HIS A 31 -13.43 5.40 -11.00
N HIS A 32 -13.82 5.02 -12.22
CA HIS A 32 -13.05 5.22 -13.45
C HIS A 32 -11.65 4.60 -13.38
N VAL A 33 -11.57 3.37 -12.86
CA VAL A 33 -10.35 2.57 -12.76
C VAL A 33 -10.51 1.24 -13.49
N THR A 34 -9.40 0.58 -13.81
CA THR A 34 -9.37 -0.84 -14.21
C THR A 34 -8.92 -1.68 -13.02
N ILE A 35 -9.60 -2.79 -12.72
CA ILE A 35 -9.27 -3.67 -11.60
C ILE A 35 -8.71 -4.98 -12.16
N THR A 36 -7.48 -5.32 -11.79
CA THR A 36 -6.85 -6.55 -12.28
C THR A 36 -7.40 -7.79 -11.59
N ASP A 37 -7.28 -8.95 -12.24
CA ASP A 37 -7.62 -10.25 -11.62
C ASP A 37 -6.79 -10.47 -10.34
N GLY A 38 -5.51 -10.11 -10.38
CA GLY A 38 -4.61 -10.18 -9.24
C GLY A 38 -5.08 -9.32 -8.06
N ALA A 39 -5.62 -8.13 -8.32
CA ALA A 39 -6.18 -7.27 -7.27
C ALA A 39 -7.37 -7.93 -6.58
N LEU A 40 -8.26 -8.59 -7.32
CA LEU A 40 -9.39 -9.31 -6.72
C LEU A 40 -8.93 -10.48 -5.85
N GLN A 41 -7.96 -11.25 -6.34
CA GLN A 41 -7.36 -12.34 -5.57
C GLN A 41 -6.69 -11.81 -4.30
N SER A 42 -5.89 -10.76 -4.42
CA SER A 42 -5.21 -10.12 -3.29
C SER A 42 -6.20 -9.55 -2.28
N ALA A 43 -7.29 -8.91 -2.73
CA ALA A 43 -8.32 -8.37 -1.85
C ALA A 43 -8.97 -9.49 -1.01
N ALA A 44 -9.31 -10.61 -1.63
CA ALA A 44 -9.90 -11.75 -0.92
C ALA A 44 -8.92 -12.42 0.06
N GLU A 45 -7.69 -12.72 -0.39
CA GLU A 45 -6.68 -13.41 0.43
C GLU A 45 -6.18 -12.54 1.59
N LEU A 46 -5.83 -11.29 1.30
CA LEU A 46 -5.22 -10.40 2.28
C LEU A 46 -6.26 -9.88 3.28
N SER A 47 -7.49 -9.57 2.85
CA SER A 47 -8.56 -9.22 3.81
C SER A 47 -8.88 -10.40 4.74
N SER A 48 -8.94 -11.63 4.22
CA SER A 48 -9.11 -12.84 5.03
C SER A 48 -8.00 -13.00 6.07
N ARG A 49 -6.77 -12.66 5.70
CA ARG A 49 -5.59 -12.80 6.57
C ARG A 49 -5.45 -11.69 7.60
N TYR A 50 -5.63 -10.43 7.21
CA TYR A 50 -5.28 -9.27 8.02
C TYR A 50 -6.47 -8.54 8.64
N ILE A 51 -7.68 -8.71 8.13
CA ILE A 51 -8.92 -8.09 8.65
C ILE A 51 -9.79 -9.20 9.26
N GLN A 52 -9.63 -9.40 10.58
CA GLN A 52 -10.18 -10.56 11.31
C GLN A 52 -11.50 -10.27 12.04
N ASP A 53 -11.89 -9.01 12.14
CA ASP A 53 -13.09 -8.51 12.81
C ASP A 53 -14.30 -8.40 11.87
N ARG A 54 -14.11 -8.74 10.59
CA ARG A 54 -15.13 -8.72 9.54
C ARG A 54 -15.13 -10.01 8.73
N HIS A 55 -16.25 -10.27 8.08
CA HIS A 55 -16.47 -11.47 7.27
C HIS A 55 -16.32 -11.16 5.78
N LEU A 56 -15.85 -12.15 5.01
CA LEU A 56 -15.99 -12.17 3.56
C LEU A 56 -17.49 -12.22 3.17
N PRO A 57 -17.86 -11.70 1.98
CA PRO A 57 -17.01 -11.00 1.01
C PRO A 57 -16.85 -9.50 1.30
N ASP A 58 -17.61 -8.98 2.27
CA ASP A 58 -17.77 -7.57 2.62
C ASP A 58 -16.43 -6.84 2.80
N LYS A 59 -15.53 -7.39 3.65
CA LYS A 59 -14.19 -6.81 3.85
C LYS A 59 -13.32 -6.77 2.59
N ALA A 60 -13.54 -7.66 1.62
CA ALA A 60 -12.78 -7.66 0.37
C ALA A 60 -13.37 -6.65 -0.63
N ILE A 61 -14.70 -6.50 -0.64
CA ILE A 61 -15.40 -5.49 -1.43
C ILE A 61 -14.95 -4.09 -1.01
N ASP A 62 -14.89 -3.83 0.29
CA ASP A 62 -14.45 -2.54 0.83
C ASP A 62 -13.03 -2.16 0.40
N LEU A 63 -12.10 -3.12 0.35
CA LEU A 63 -10.74 -2.86 -0.12
C LEU A 63 -10.71 -2.46 -1.59
N ILE A 64 -11.55 -3.09 -2.42
CA ILE A 64 -11.68 -2.74 -3.84
C ILE A 64 -12.27 -1.33 -3.99
N ASP A 65 -13.29 -1.02 -3.21
CA ASP A 65 -13.94 0.30 -3.22
C ASP A 65 -12.98 1.40 -2.79
N GLU A 66 -12.29 1.21 -1.66
CA GLU A 66 -11.32 2.15 -1.11
C GLU A 66 -10.13 2.35 -2.07
N ALA A 67 -9.61 1.27 -2.67
CA ALA A 67 -8.55 1.34 -3.66
C ALA A 67 -8.96 2.18 -4.88
N GLY A 68 -10.17 1.92 -5.42
CA GLY A 68 -10.72 2.66 -6.55
C GLY A 68 -10.92 4.14 -6.23
N ALA A 69 -11.57 4.44 -5.11
CA ALA A 69 -11.81 5.81 -4.65
C ALA A 69 -10.49 6.57 -4.47
N ARG A 70 -9.49 5.91 -3.90
CA ARG A 70 -8.18 6.50 -3.63
C ARG A 70 -7.42 6.85 -4.89
N LEU A 71 -7.39 5.97 -5.89
CA LEU A 71 -6.77 6.28 -7.19
C LEU A 71 -7.49 7.43 -7.88
N ARG A 72 -8.82 7.46 -7.81
CA ARG A 72 -9.62 8.57 -8.34
C ARG A 72 -9.31 9.90 -7.67
N ILE A 73 -9.19 9.92 -6.33
CA ILE A 73 -8.80 11.12 -5.57
C ILE A 73 -7.38 11.56 -5.96
N ARG A 74 -6.43 10.62 -6.08
CA ARG A 74 -5.05 10.92 -6.53
C ARG A 74 -5.05 11.57 -7.90
N ARG A 75 -5.87 11.10 -8.85
CA ARG A 75 -6.00 11.70 -10.18
C ARG A 75 -6.65 13.08 -10.18
N LEU A 76 -7.61 13.34 -9.29
CA LEU A 76 -8.27 14.65 -9.19
C LEU A 76 -7.46 15.68 -8.37
N THR A 77 -6.45 15.22 -7.64
CA THR A 77 -5.60 16.10 -6.83
C THR A 77 -4.45 16.64 -7.67
N ALA A 78 -4.37 17.96 -7.79
CA ALA A 78 -3.29 18.63 -8.53
C ALA A 78 -1.91 18.16 -8.02
N PRO A 79 -0.97 17.80 -8.91
CA PRO A 79 0.38 17.42 -8.55
C PRO A 79 1.08 18.49 -7.69
N PRO A 80 2.04 18.10 -6.84
CA PRO A 80 2.82 19.04 -6.05
C PRO A 80 3.41 20.19 -6.88
N GLU A 81 3.87 19.90 -8.10
CA GLU A 81 4.44 20.90 -9.00
C GLU A 81 3.44 22.00 -9.41
N LEU A 82 2.17 21.63 -9.65
CA LEU A 82 1.12 22.62 -9.94
C LEU A 82 0.84 23.48 -8.70
N LYS A 83 0.82 22.88 -7.50
CA LYS A 83 0.67 23.62 -6.24
C LYS A 83 1.83 24.58 -5.98
N GLU A 84 3.05 24.18 -6.32
CA GLU A 84 4.22 25.06 -6.23
C GLU A 84 4.14 26.23 -7.22
N LEU A 85 3.66 25.99 -8.44
CA LEU A 85 3.42 27.05 -9.43
C LEU A 85 2.33 28.02 -8.95
N ASP A 86 1.21 27.51 -8.40
CA ASP A 86 0.17 28.32 -7.76
C ASP A 86 0.75 29.26 -6.69
N ALA A 87 1.59 28.71 -5.80
CA ALA A 87 2.22 29.49 -4.75
C ALA A 87 3.18 30.57 -5.29
N LYS A 88 3.94 30.26 -6.35
CA LYS A 88 4.84 31.22 -7.00
C LYS A 88 4.07 32.35 -7.69
N VAL A 89 2.98 32.03 -8.39
CA VAL A 89 2.11 33.01 -9.05
C VAL A 89 1.46 33.93 -8.02
N ALA A 90 0.94 33.38 -6.93
CA ALA A 90 0.35 34.17 -5.84
C ALA A 90 1.36 35.14 -5.21
N LYS A 91 2.59 34.67 -4.98
CA LYS A 91 3.67 35.51 -4.45
C LYS A 91 4.04 36.66 -5.39
N LEU A 92 4.16 36.40 -6.69
CA LEU A 92 4.45 37.45 -7.68
C LEU A 92 3.31 38.46 -7.79
N ALA A 93 2.06 38.02 -7.66
CA ALA A 93 0.92 38.92 -7.65
C ALA A 93 0.98 39.90 -6.46
N GLU A 94 1.33 39.41 -5.27
CA GLU A 94 1.51 40.25 -4.08
C GLU A 94 2.68 41.23 -4.22
N GLU A 95 3.83 40.75 -4.72
CA GLU A 95 5.01 41.60 -4.99
C GLU A 95 4.70 42.69 -6.04
N LYS A 96 3.94 42.35 -7.08
CA LYS A 96 3.52 43.28 -8.13
C LYS A 96 2.57 44.34 -7.58
N ASP A 97 1.56 43.93 -6.81
CA ASP A 97 0.62 44.86 -6.19
C ASP A 97 1.31 45.83 -5.23
N GLN A 98 2.36 45.35 -4.53
CA GLN A 98 3.20 46.21 -3.70
C GLN A 98 4.01 47.20 -4.54
N ALA A 99 4.64 46.77 -5.63
CA ALA A 99 5.38 47.66 -6.55
C ALA A 99 4.47 48.75 -7.16
N ILE A 100 3.21 48.41 -7.48
CA ILE A 100 2.21 49.38 -7.96
C ILE A 100 1.89 50.42 -6.88
N LYS A 101 1.70 50.00 -5.63
CA LYS A 101 1.47 50.92 -4.49
C LYS A 101 2.65 51.87 -4.27
N ASP A 102 3.86 51.35 -4.45
CA ASP A 102 5.10 52.09 -4.31
C ASP A 102 5.42 52.96 -5.56
N GLN A 103 4.56 52.94 -6.58
CA GLN A 103 4.72 53.63 -7.86
C GLN A 103 5.98 53.22 -8.66
N ASP A 104 6.53 52.05 -8.35
CA ASP A 104 7.63 51.43 -9.08
C ASP A 104 7.07 50.66 -10.29
N PHE A 105 6.72 51.41 -11.33
CA PHE A 105 6.07 50.87 -12.53
C PHE A 105 6.97 49.96 -13.36
N GLU A 106 8.29 50.17 -13.32
CA GLU A 106 9.26 49.33 -14.04
C GLU A 106 9.32 47.94 -13.41
N LYS A 107 9.46 47.86 -12.08
CA LYS A 107 9.41 46.60 -11.35
C LYS A 107 8.05 45.92 -11.47
N ALA A 108 6.95 46.68 -11.42
CA ALA A 108 5.61 46.14 -11.62
C ALA A 108 5.45 45.50 -13.01
N ALA A 109 6.04 46.09 -14.06
CA ALA A 109 6.03 45.51 -15.41
C ALA A 109 6.86 44.21 -15.47
N GLU A 110 8.06 44.17 -14.89
CA GLU A 110 8.88 42.95 -14.83
C GLU A 110 8.15 41.80 -14.10
N LEU A 111 7.52 42.11 -12.96
CA LEU A 111 6.76 41.14 -12.18
C LEU A 111 5.51 40.66 -12.92
N ARG A 112 4.85 41.53 -13.69
CA ARG A 112 3.72 41.15 -14.55
C ARG A 112 4.16 40.16 -15.62
N ASP A 113 5.22 40.46 -16.36
CA ASP A 113 5.67 39.59 -17.45
C ASP A 113 6.15 38.23 -16.91
N ARG A 114 6.76 38.21 -15.71
CA ARG A 114 7.12 36.97 -15.01
C ARG A 114 5.90 36.19 -14.52
N GLN A 115 4.88 36.88 -14.02
CA GLN A 115 3.60 36.27 -13.63
C GLN A 115 2.93 35.62 -14.84
N GLU A 116 2.80 36.33 -15.97
CA GLU A 116 2.21 35.81 -17.20
C GLU A 116 2.93 34.55 -17.71
N LYS A 117 4.27 34.54 -17.64
CA LYS A 117 5.06 33.37 -18.03
C LYS A 117 4.78 32.15 -17.14
N LEU A 118 4.70 32.33 -15.82
CA LEU A 118 4.39 31.23 -14.89
C LEU A 118 2.94 30.76 -15.03
N GLU A 119 2.00 31.67 -15.29
CA GLU A 119 0.60 31.31 -15.56
C GLU A 119 0.46 30.50 -16.85
N ALA A 120 1.21 30.85 -17.90
CA ALA A 120 1.26 30.07 -19.14
C ALA A 120 1.84 28.66 -18.90
N GLU A 121 2.97 28.55 -18.20
CA GLU A 121 3.57 27.26 -17.84
C GLU A 121 2.62 26.40 -16.99
N ARG A 122 1.96 27.01 -16.01
CA ARG A 122 0.95 26.35 -15.18
C ARG A 122 -0.21 25.83 -16.01
N LYS A 123 -0.72 26.64 -16.96
CA LYS A 123 -1.84 26.26 -17.83
C LYS A 123 -1.46 25.10 -18.75
N GLU A 124 -0.25 25.09 -19.28
CA GLU A 124 0.28 23.99 -20.11
C GLU A 124 0.41 22.69 -19.29
N LYS A 125 0.97 22.77 -18.08
CA LYS A 125 1.07 21.64 -17.14
C LYS A 125 -0.30 21.14 -16.65
N GLU A 126 -1.26 22.05 -16.47
CA GLU A 126 -2.62 21.66 -16.11
C GLU A 126 -3.34 20.96 -17.27
N SER A 127 -3.14 21.42 -18.51
CA SER A 127 -3.72 20.78 -19.71
C SER A 127 -3.18 19.36 -19.89
N SER A 128 -1.85 19.19 -19.85
CA SER A 128 -1.19 17.87 -19.93
C SER A 128 -1.66 16.92 -18.83
N TRP A 129 -1.75 17.40 -17.58
CA TRP A 129 -2.28 16.62 -16.47
C TRP A 129 -3.76 16.20 -16.67
N ARG A 130 -4.62 17.12 -17.15
CA ARG A 130 -6.04 16.84 -17.43
C ARG A 130 -6.24 15.90 -18.62
N GLU A 131 -5.41 16.02 -19.65
CA GLU A 131 -5.46 15.22 -20.89
C GLU A 131 -4.94 13.79 -20.71
N GLY A 132 -4.48 13.43 -19.50
CA GLY A 132 -4.18 12.05 -19.13
C GLY A 132 -2.70 11.71 -19.06
N GLU A 133 -1.79 12.69 -19.16
CA GLU A 133 -0.38 12.52 -18.80
C GLU A 133 -0.17 12.57 -17.28
N SER A 134 -1.19 12.25 -16.47
CA SER A 134 -0.96 11.98 -15.06
C SER A 134 -0.21 10.65 -14.94
N ASP A 135 0.98 10.66 -14.33
CA ASP A 135 1.73 9.42 -13.99
C ASP A 135 0.93 8.44 -13.10
N VAL A 136 -0.22 8.87 -12.57
CA VAL A 136 -1.13 8.04 -11.80
C VAL A 136 -1.86 7.06 -12.72
N LYS A 137 -1.37 5.82 -12.73
CA LYS A 137 -2.07 4.70 -13.35
C LYS A 137 -3.44 4.52 -12.69
N MET A 138 -4.51 4.59 -13.48
CA MET A 138 -5.89 4.30 -13.04
C MET A 138 -6.15 2.78 -13.01
N VAL A 139 -5.22 2.02 -12.45
CA VAL A 139 -5.27 0.56 -12.37
C VAL A 139 -5.14 0.14 -10.91
N VAL A 140 -6.16 -0.54 -10.39
CA VAL A 140 -6.10 -1.23 -9.10
C VAL A 140 -5.45 -2.58 -9.34
N ASP A 141 -4.20 -2.71 -8.89
CA ASP A 141 -3.43 -3.95 -8.88
C ASP A 141 -3.21 -4.45 -7.44
N GLU A 142 -2.47 -5.54 -7.29
CA GLU A 142 -2.17 -6.15 -5.99
C GLU A 142 -1.40 -5.22 -5.05
N ASP A 143 -0.56 -4.33 -5.60
CA ASP A 143 0.24 -3.38 -4.79
C ASP A 143 -0.66 -2.29 -4.20
N VAL A 144 -1.63 -1.79 -4.98
CA VAL A 144 -2.63 -0.85 -4.47
C VAL A 144 -3.45 -1.48 -3.33
N ILE A 145 -3.87 -2.74 -3.46
CA ILE A 145 -4.59 -3.45 -2.40
C ILE A 145 -3.74 -3.64 -1.15
N ALA A 146 -2.47 -4.02 -1.31
CA ALA A 146 -1.55 -4.13 -0.19
C ALA A 146 -1.31 -2.78 0.51
N GLU A 147 -1.23 -1.68 -0.26
CA GLU A 147 -1.11 -0.32 0.28
C GLU A 147 -2.33 0.05 1.13
N VAL A 148 -3.54 -0.22 0.62
CA VAL A 148 -4.79 0.05 1.36
C VAL A 148 -4.82 -0.73 2.67
N ILE A 149 -4.61 -2.06 2.63
CA ILE A 149 -4.62 -2.87 3.86
C ILE A 149 -3.56 -2.40 4.86
N SER A 150 -2.37 -2.06 4.39
CA SER A 150 -1.30 -1.57 5.27
C SER A 150 -1.69 -0.30 6.01
N GLN A 151 -2.47 0.57 5.37
CA GLN A 151 -2.98 1.79 5.99
C GLN A 151 -4.15 1.53 6.92
N THR A 152 -5.11 0.70 6.49
CA THR A 152 -6.29 0.37 7.30
C THR A 152 -5.92 -0.38 8.57
N THR A 153 -4.96 -1.31 8.49
CA THR A 153 -4.58 -2.19 9.60
C THR A 153 -3.35 -1.69 10.38
N GLY A 154 -2.56 -0.79 9.80
CA GLY A 154 -1.24 -0.41 10.31
C GLY A 154 -0.19 -1.52 10.23
N ILE A 155 -0.53 -2.69 9.66
CA ILE A 155 0.38 -3.83 9.50
C ILE A 155 0.95 -3.77 8.08
N PRO A 156 2.27 -3.60 7.91
CA PRO A 156 2.88 -3.62 6.59
C PRO A 156 2.62 -4.95 5.86
N VAL A 157 1.86 -4.88 4.77
CA VAL A 157 1.58 -6.03 3.90
C VAL A 157 2.66 -6.08 2.83
N PHE A 158 3.69 -6.87 3.09
CA PHE A 158 4.75 -7.10 2.11
C PHE A 158 4.33 -8.24 1.18
N LYS A 159 4.39 -8.03 -0.14
CA LYS A 159 4.50 -9.14 -1.08
C LYS A 159 5.80 -9.89 -0.75
N LEU A 160 5.74 -11.21 -0.74
CA LEU A 160 6.95 -12.05 -0.77
C LEU A 160 7.64 -11.79 -2.12
N THR A 161 8.50 -10.79 -2.15
CA THR A 161 9.30 -10.48 -3.34
C THR A 161 10.22 -11.66 -3.64
N GLN A 162 10.72 -11.78 -4.88
CA GLN A 162 11.77 -12.76 -5.18
C GLN A 162 12.96 -12.62 -4.23
N ALA A 163 13.29 -11.39 -3.81
CA ALA A 163 14.35 -11.12 -2.84
C ALA A 163 14.02 -11.67 -1.43
N GLU A 164 12.80 -11.50 -0.94
CA GLU A 164 12.38 -12.06 0.36
C GLU A 164 12.28 -13.59 0.31
N SER A 165 11.74 -14.15 -0.78
CA SER A 165 11.72 -15.60 -1.00
C SER A 165 13.13 -16.18 -0.97
N LYS A 166 14.09 -15.51 -1.64
CA LYS A 166 15.51 -15.86 -1.58
C LYS A 166 16.06 -15.76 -0.16
N LYS A 167 15.77 -14.68 0.58
CA LYS A 167 16.21 -14.50 1.98
C LYS A 167 15.66 -15.59 2.90
N LEU A 168 14.41 -16.02 2.70
CA LEU A 168 13.77 -17.10 3.47
C LEU A 168 14.35 -18.47 3.13
N MET A 169 14.66 -18.72 1.85
CA MET A 169 15.32 -19.95 1.42
C MET A 169 16.76 -20.03 1.95
N SER A 170 17.48 -18.90 2.02
CA SER A 170 18.84 -18.83 2.58
C SER A 170 18.88 -18.58 4.09
N MET A 171 17.74 -18.55 4.79
CA MET A 171 17.69 -18.18 6.21
C MET A 171 18.57 -19.08 7.09
N GLU A 172 18.56 -20.40 6.86
CA GLU A 172 19.38 -21.34 7.63
C GLU A 172 20.88 -21.09 7.43
N SER A 173 21.30 -20.89 6.18
CA SER A 173 22.71 -20.64 5.87
C SER A 173 23.18 -19.28 6.40
N GLU A 174 22.32 -18.25 6.40
CA GLU A 174 22.62 -16.96 7.01
C GLU A 174 22.78 -17.06 8.54
N LEU A 175 21.88 -17.78 9.23
CA LEU A 175 21.98 -18.00 10.67
C LEU A 175 23.28 -18.76 11.03
N HIS A 176 23.66 -19.76 10.22
CA HIS A 176 24.90 -20.52 10.42
C HIS A 176 26.20 -19.72 10.22
N LYS A 177 26.15 -18.52 9.64
CA LYS A 177 27.35 -17.65 9.59
C LYS A 177 27.77 -17.17 10.98
N ARG A 178 26.83 -17.09 11.92
CA ARG A 178 27.06 -16.65 13.30
C ARG A 178 26.84 -17.75 14.33
N ILE A 179 25.95 -18.70 14.05
CA ILE A 179 25.60 -19.79 14.95
C ILE A 179 26.33 -21.06 14.52
N ILE A 180 27.33 -21.43 15.33
CA ILE A 180 28.15 -22.62 15.11
C ILE A 180 27.48 -23.81 15.80
N GLY A 181 27.22 -24.88 15.04
CA GLY A 181 26.44 -26.04 15.51
C GLY A 181 24.97 -25.70 15.72
N GLN A 182 24.30 -26.43 16.63
CA GLN A 182 22.87 -26.25 16.95
C GLN A 182 21.94 -26.41 15.72
N ASP A 183 22.30 -27.30 14.78
CA ASP A 183 21.62 -27.46 13.49
C ASP A 183 20.10 -27.72 13.65
N GLU A 184 19.73 -28.51 14.65
CA GLU A 184 18.32 -28.81 14.95
C GLU A 184 17.55 -27.55 15.35
N ALA A 185 18.13 -26.70 16.19
CA ALA A 185 17.49 -25.46 16.64
C ALA A 185 17.34 -24.46 15.48
N VAL A 186 18.40 -24.29 14.67
CA VAL A 186 18.40 -23.40 13.50
C VAL A 186 17.38 -23.85 12.45
N SER A 187 17.31 -25.16 12.16
CA SER A 187 16.36 -25.71 11.20
C SER A 187 14.91 -25.59 11.69
N ALA A 188 14.64 -25.92 12.96
CA ALA A 188 13.30 -25.80 13.55
C ALA A 188 12.78 -24.35 13.53
N LEU A 189 13.66 -23.39 13.87
CA LEU A 189 13.37 -21.97 13.85
C LEU A 189 13.06 -21.49 12.42
N SER A 190 13.96 -21.77 11.47
CA SER A 190 13.84 -21.34 10.08
C SER A 190 12.59 -21.92 9.42
N ARG A 191 12.29 -23.20 9.65
CA ARG A 191 11.07 -23.84 9.15
C ARG A 191 9.80 -23.20 9.72
N SER A 192 9.80 -22.86 11.01
CA SER A 192 8.66 -22.18 11.64
C SER A 192 8.43 -20.79 11.05
N ILE A 193 9.49 -20.03 10.82
CA ILE A 193 9.40 -18.66 10.28
C ILE A 193 9.00 -18.67 8.81
N ARG A 194 9.57 -19.57 8.00
CA ARG A 194 9.13 -19.79 6.62
C ARG A 194 7.63 -20.04 6.55
N ARG A 195 7.11 -20.98 7.35
CA ARG A 195 5.65 -21.28 7.40
C ARG A 195 4.81 -20.06 7.77
N ALA A 196 5.24 -19.28 8.76
CA ALA A 196 4.51 -18.08 9.16
C ALA A 196 4.52 -17.00 8.07
N ARG A 197 5.64 -16.82 7.39
CA ARG A 197 5.79 -15.83 6.31
C ARG A 197 4.98 -16.21 5.07
N VAL A 198 4.94 -17.48 4.69
CA VAL A 198 4.12 -17.97 3.57
C VAL A 198 2.63 -18.16 3.91
N GLY A 199 2.18 -17.69 5.08
CA GLY A 199 0.75 -17.69 5.43
C GLY A 199 0.18 -19.05 5.83
N LEU A 200 1.02 -20.07 6.05
CA LEU A 200 0.60 -21.41 6.49
C LEU A 200 0.35 -21.49 8.02
N LYS A 201 0.17 -20.35 8.68
CA LYS A 201 -0.01 -20.26 10.14
C LYS A 201 -1.13 -19.28 10.47
N ASP A 202 -1.88 -19.58 11.52
CA ASP A 202 -2.94 -18.72 12.06
C ASP A 202 -2.42 -17.28 12.31
N PRO A 203 -2.98 -16.26 11.64
CA PRO A 203 -2.59 -14.86 11.80
C PRO A 203 -2.78 -14.32 13.23
N LYS A 204 -3.66 -14.93 14.03
CA LYS A 204 -3.91 -14.53 15.43
C LYS A 204 -2.81 -14.99 16.39
N ARG A 205 -1.79 -15.69 15.88
CA ARG A 205 -0.67 -16.22 16.67
C ARG A 205 0.65 -15.56 16.27
N PRO A 206 1.60 -15.40 17.20
CA PRO A 206 2.93 -14.88 16.87
C PRO A 206 3.58 -15.63 15.72
N SER A 207 4.36 -14.93 14.89
CA SER A 207 5.07 -15.52 13.73
C SER A 207 5.89 -16.75 14.13
N GLY A 208 6.48 -16.72 15.32
CA GLY A 208 7.05 -17.89 15.99
C GLY A 208 6.92 -17.74 17.50
N SER A 209 6.70 -18.85 18.20
CA SER A 209 6.81 -18.93 19.65
C SER A 209 7.83 -20.01 19.93
N PHE A 210 8.93 -19.64 20.58
CA PHE A 210 10.09 -20.51 20.75
C PHE A 210 10.53 -20.50 22.21
N ILE A 211 10.92 -21.67 22.69
CA ILE A 211 11.59 -21.83 23.98
C ILE A 211 12.98 -22.36 23.68
N PHE A 212 14.02 -21.60 24.03
CA PHE A 212 15.39 -22.05 23.92
C PHE A 212 15.83 -22.68 25.23
N ALA A 213 16.01 -24.00 25.24
CA ALA A 213 16.47 -24.77 26.39
C ALA A 213 17.95 -25.15 26.24
N GLY A 214 18.65 -25.31 27.36
CA GLY A 214 20.06 -25.74 27.40
C GLY A 214 20.91 -24.95 28.41
N PRO A 215 22.17 -25.34 28.65
CA PRO A 215 23.07 -24.65 29.59
C PRO A 215 23.48 -23.26 29.09
N THR A 216 24.01 -22.41 29.96
CA THR A 216 24.52 -21.07 29.58
C THR A 216 25.70 -21.18 28.61
N GLY A 217 25.83 -20.21 27.70
CA GLY A 217 26.95 -20.16 26.74
C GLY A 217 26.78 -20.95 25.45
N VAL A 218 25.69 -21.70 25.26
CA VAL A 218 25.45 -22.52 24.03
C VAL A 218 24.88 -21.76 22.84
N GLY A 219 24.79 -20.43 22.89
CA GLY A 219 24.32 -19.61 21.76
C GLY A 219 22.84 -19.25 21.73
N LYS A 220 22.05 -19.54 22.78
CA LYS A 220 20.59 -19.21 22.84
C LYS A 220 20.30 -17.72 22.58
N THR A 221 21.01 -16.84 23.29
CA THR A 221 20.86 -15.38 23.16
C THR A 221 21.39 -14.89 21.80
N GLU A 222 22.45 -15.52 21.30
CA GLU A 222 23.06 -15.17 20.02
C GLU A 222 22.12 -15.50 18.85
N LEU A 223 21.44 -16.64 18.92
CA LEU A 223 20.43 -17.05 17.94
C LEU A 223 19.25 -16.07 17.91
N ALA A 224 18.79 -15.61 19.08
CA ALA A 224 17.73 -14.61 19.17
C ALA A 224 18.15 -13.25 18.58
N LYS A 225 19.40 -12.81 18.82
CA LYS A 225 19.94 -11.57 18.24
C LYS A 225 20.09 -11.67 16.73
N THR A 226 20.70 -12.74 16.24
CA THR A 226 20.91 -12.97 14.80
C THR A 226 19.59 -13.04 14.05
N LEU A 227 18.52 -13.51 14.70
CA LEU A 227 17.19 -13.54 14.09
C LEU A 227 16.55 -12.15 13.94
N ALA A 228 16.91 -11.20 14.81
CA ALA A 228 16.35 -9.86 14.79
C ALA A 228 16.95 -8.96 13.68
N GLU A 229 18.09 -9.37 13.11
CA GLU A 229 18.78 -8.72 11.98
C GLU A 229 18.18 -9.14 10.61
#